data_AF-A0A924TCM5-F1
#
_entry.id   AF-A0A924TCM5-F1
#
_cell.length_a   1.000
_cell.length_b   1.000
_cell.length_c   1.000
_cell.angle_alpha   90.00
_cell.angle_beta   90.00
_cell.angle_gamma   90.00
#
_symmetry.space_group_name_H-M   'P 1'
#
loop_
_entity.id
_entity.type
_entity.pdbx_description
1 polymer ?
#
loop_
_entity_poly.entity_id
_entity_poly.type
_entity_poly.pdbx_seq_one_letter_code
_entity_poly.pdbx_strand_id
1 'polypeptide(L)'
;IDGARLSRATVRIYPHNDTAALEALLVNSHAPTKLVVTDSVFSMDGDLAPLPALLALCERHGAWLVVDDAHGFGVLGEHGRGALEHFQLRSSQLIYMGTLGKAAGVSGAFVAAHETVIETLVQGARPYIYTTAAAPALAHALLTSLDLIAGEEGRTRRAHLGDLVAQLDRSLSLRHWHRTPSITPIQPVIIGGNLQALATAAALDAQGLWVPAIRPPTVPPGTARLRITLSAAHTGQDLARLVGSLNTLDNEAFDDS
;
A
#
# COMPACT_ATOMS: atom_id res chain seq x y z
N ILE A 1 -7.92 -7.78 8.27
CA ILE A 1 -9.08 -8.72 8.31
C ILE A 1 -9.05 -9.63 9.54
N ASP A 2 -7.99 -10.40 9.78
CA ASP A 2 -7.96 -11.33 10.92
C ASP A 2 -8.09 -10.64 12.28
N GLY A 3 -7.52 -9.45 12.45
CA GLY A 3 -7.75 -8.62 13.64
C GLY A 3 -9.24 -8.30 13.89
N ALA A 4 -10.01 -8.04 12.83
CA ALA A 4 -11.45 -7.79 12.94
C ALA A 4 -12.25 -9.06 13.27
N ARG A 5 -11.78 -10.24 12.83
CA ARG A 5 -12.37 -11.53 13.21
C ARG A 5 -12.08 -11.85 14.68
N LEU A 6 -10.85 -11.61 15.12
CA LEU A 6 -10.41 -11.86 16.50
C LEU A 6 -11.04 -10.90 17.52
N SER A 7 -11.34 -9.65 17.12
CA SER A 7 -11.96 -8.66 18.00
C SER A 7 -13.39 -9.01 18.41
N ARG A 8 -14.07 -9.89 17.65
CA ARG A 8 -15.49 -10.24 17.82
C ARG A 8 -16.43 -9.02 17.77
N ALA A 9 -15.96 -7.89 17.25
CA ALA A 9 -16.77 -6.71 17.04
C ALA A 9 -17.79 -6.93 15.91
N THR A 10 -18.84 -6.11 15.87
CA THR A 10 -19.69 -6.03 14.67
C THR A 10 -18.89 -5.43 13.53
N VAL A 11 -18.65 -6.23 12.48
CA VAL A 11 -17.92 -5.79 11.29
C VAL A 11 -18.90 -5.38 10.19
N ARG A 12 -18.67 -4.20 9.61
CA ARG A 12 -19.35 -3.71 8.41
C ARG A 12 -18.28 -3.41 7.36
N ILE A 13 -18.49 -3.89 6.14
CA ILE A 13 -17.63 -3.62 5.00
C ILE A 13 -18.35 -2.57 4.14
N TYR A 14 -17.64 -1.54 3.70
CA TYR A 14 -18.12 -0.55 2.74
C TYR A 14 -17.32 -0.67 1.43
N PRO A 15 -17.87 -0.20 0.30
CA PRO A 15 -17.17 -0.23 -0.97
C PRO A 15 -15.85 0.54 -0.94
N HIS A 16 -14.90 0.12 -1.78
CA HIS A 16 -13.58 0.72 -1.90
C HIS A 16 -13.63 2.23 -2.12
N ASN A 17 -12.93 3.00 -1.28
CA ASN A 17 -12.88 4.46 -1.30
C ASN A 17 -14.24 5.21 -1.25
N ASP A 18 -15.35 4.52 -0.94
CA ASP A 18 -16.68 5.14 -0.89
C ASP A 18 -16.96 5.78 0.48
N THR A 19 -16.63 7.06 0.58
CA THR A 19 -16.84 7.84 1.81
C THR A 19 -18.31 8.08 2.13
N ALA A 20 -19.19 8.09 1.12
CA ALA A 20 -20.63 8.30 1.33
C ALA A 20 -21.28 7.04 1.93
N ALA A 21 -20.92 5.86 1.43
CA ALA A 21 -21.33 4.60 2.02
C ALA A 21 -20.81 4.45 3.46
N LEU A 22 -19.56 4.85 3.72
CA LEU A 22 -19.02 4.88 5.09
C LEU A 22 -19.83 5.83 5.99
N GLU A 23 -20.13 7.04 5.54
CA GLU A 23 -20.94 8.00 6.31
C GLU A 23 -22.30 7.43 6.68
N ALA A 24 -22.99 6.80 5.72
CA ALA A 24 -24.26 6.15 5.96
C ALA A 24 -24.17 5.04 7.04
N LEU A 25 -23.07 4.27 7.07
CA LEU A 25 -22.84 3.29 8.13
C LEU A 25 -22.58 3.95 9.49
N LEU A 26 -21.81 5.04 9.54
CA LEU A 26 -21.49 5.77 10.77
C LEU A 26 -22.72 6.45 11.39
N VAL A 27 -23.58 7.05 10.57
CA VAL A 27 -24.86 7.67 10.99
C VAL A 27 -25.78 6.63 11.65
N ASN A 28 -25.85 5.43 11.10
CA ASN A 28 -26.71 4.36 11.60
C ASN A 28 -26.07 3.53 12.74
N SER A 29 -24.85 3.88 13.18
CA SER A 29 -24.16 3.13 14.23
C SER A 29 -24.37 3.75 15.61
N HIS A 30 -25.02 2.98 16.49
CA HIS A 30 -25.19 3.32 17.91
C HIS A 30 -24.09 2.72 18.81
N ALA A 31 -23.04 2.13 18.23
CA ALA A 31 -21.96 1.55 19.01
C ALA A 31 -21.21 2.64 19.81
N PRO A 32 -20.87 2.39 21.09
CA PRO A 32 -20.15 3.36 21.93
C PRO A 32 -18.71 3.57 21.48
N THR A 33 -18.14 2.61 20.76
CA THR A 33 -16.80 2.70 20.16
C THR A 33 -16.86 2.23 18.73
N LYS A 34 -16.34 3.05 17.82
CA LYS A 34 -16.35 2.81 16.38
C LYS A 34 -14.92 2.93 15.87
N LEU A 35 -14.52 1.98 15.02
CA LEU A 35 -13.22 2.00 14.35
C LEU A 35 -13.46 1.89 12.85
N VAL A 36 -12.93 2.83 12.11
CA VAL A 36 -12.79 2.77 10.65
C VAL A 36 -11.38 2.30 10.37
N VAL A 37 -11.22 1.24 9.57
CA VAL A 37 -9.91 0.63 9.29
C VAL A 37 -9.68 0.68 7.79
N THR A 38 -8.53 1.18 7.36
CA THR A 38 -8.19 1.32 5.94
C THR A 38 -6.68 1.16 5.72
N ASP A 39 -6.29 0.64 4.57
CA ASP A 39 -4.91 0.79 4.10
C ASP A 39 -4.74 2.23 3.58
N SER A 40 -3.57 2.84 3.74
CA SER A 40 -3.29 4.14 3.14
C SER A 40 -3.07 4.05 1.63
N VAL A 41 -2.37 2.99 1.20
CA VAL A 41 -2.00 2.64 -0.17
C VAL A 41 -2.42 1.20 -0.38
N PHE A 42 -3.36 0.97 -1.29
CA PHE A 42 -3.89 -0.37 -1.51
C PHE A 42 -2.92 -1.20 -2.33
N SER A 43 -2.49 -2.32 -1.75
CA SER A 43 -1.34 -3.05 -2.26
C SER A 43 -1.48 -3.56 -3.70
N MET A 44 -2.70 -3.80 -4.18
CA MET A 44 -2.98 -4.38 -5.50
C MET A 44 -3.31 -3.34 -6.58
N ASP A 45 -3.87 -2.19 -6.18
CA ASP A 45 -4.33 -1.13 -7.08
C ASP A 45 -3.35 0.06 -7.11
N GLY A 46 -2.55 0.22 -6.05
CA GLY A 46 -1.57 1.29 -5.91
C GLY A 46 -2.17 2.67 -5.61
N ASP A 47 -3.49 2.77 -5.54
CA ASP A 47 -4.22 3.99 -5.22
C ASP A 47 -4.20 4.29 -3.71
N LEU A 48 -4.56 5.54 -3.39
CA LEU A 48 -4.57 6.05 -2.03
C LEU A 48 -5.99 6.05 -1.46
N ALA A 49 -6.12 5.72 -0.18
CA ALA A 49 -7.35 5.99 0.55
C ALA A 49 -7.57 7.50 0.70
N PRO A 50 -8.83 7.99 0.68
CA PRO A 50 -9.15 9.40 0.87
C PRO A 50 -9.03 9.81 2.36
N LEU A 51 -7.83 9.66 2.93
CA LEU A 51 -7.58 9.82 4.37
C LEU A 51 -8.07 11.15 4.96
N PRO A 52 -7.95 12.31 4.29
CA PRO A 52 -8.53 13.56 4.82
C PRO A 52 -10.05 13.48 5.02
N ALA A 53 -10.78 12.90 4.06
CA ALA A 53 -12.23 12.76 4.15
C ALA A 53 -12.63 11.70 5.19
N LEU A 54 -11.90 10.59 5.26
CA LEU A 54 -12.12 9.54 6.25
C LEU A 54 -11.89 10.06 7.68
N LEU A 55 -10.82 10.83 7.90
CA LEU A 55 -10.54 11.41 9.21
C LEU A 55 -11.64 12.40 9.60
N ALA A 56 -12.02 13.31 8.70
CA ALA A 56 -13.11 14.25 8.95
C ALA A 56 -14.43 13.55 9.30
N LEU A 57 -14.74 12.43 8.64
CA LEU A 57 -15.91 11.59 8.97
C LEU A 57 -15.78 10.99 10.38
N CYS A 58 -14.62 10.43 10.69
CA CYS A 58 -14.36 9.82 11.99
C CYS A 58 -14.53 10.84 13.12
N GLU A 59 -13.96 12.04 12.97
CA GLU A 59 -14.07 13.10 13.97
C GLU A 59 -15.52 13.59 14.16
N ARG A 60 -16.29 13.74 13.07
CA ARG A 60 -17.71 14.13 13.14
C ARG A 60 -18.58 13.10 13.86
N HIS A 61 -18.27 11.82 13.72
CA HIS A 61 -19.13 10.72 14.22
C HIS A 61 -18.58 10.01 15.47
N GLY A 62 -17.52 10.55 16.07
CA GLY A 62 -16.87 9.99 17.27
C GLY A 62 -16.29 8.60 17.03
N ALA A 63 -15.63 8.40 15.89
CA ALA A 63 -14.96 7.16 15.50
C ALA A 63 -13.44 7.33 15.46
N TRP A 64 -12.72 6.24 15.66
CA TRP A 64 -11.27 6.18 15.48
C TRP A 64 -10.95 5.79 14.04
N LEU A 65 -9.90 6.38 13.47
CA LEU A 65 -9.37 5.98 12.17
C LEU A 65 -8.08 5.20 12.37
N VAL A 66 -8.10 3.92 12.01
CA VAL A 66 -6.93 3.03 11.95
C VAL A 66 -6.43 3.02 10.51
N VAL A 67 -5.17 3.43 10.31
CA VAL A 67 -4.52 3.47 9.00
C VAL A 67 -3.36 2.48 8.98
N ASP A 68 -3.43 1.48 8.11
CA ASP A 68 -2.29 0.63 7.76
C ASP A 68 -1.51 1.29 6.62
N ASP A 69 -0.35 1.83 6.94
CA ASP A 69 0.52 2.53 6.00
C ASP A 69 1.73 1.69 5.59
N ALA A 70 1.60 0.37 5.55
CA ALA A 70 2.68 -0.53 5.19
C ALA A 70 3.28 -0.23 3.79
N HIS A 71 2.49 0.33 2.87
CA HIS A 71 2.94 0.66 1.51
C HIS A 71 3.26 2.14 1.29
N GLY A 72 2.90 3.03 2.21
CA GLY A 72 3.27 4.45 2.13
C GLY A 72 4.44 4.83 3.05
N PHE A 73 4.67 4.15 4.18
CA PHE A 73 5.80 4.42 5.06
C PHE A 73 7.14 4.26 4.32
N GLY A 74 8.04 5.24 4.45
CA GLY A 74 9.31 5.32 3.72
C GLY A 74 9.21 5.84 2.29
N VAL A 75 8.00 5.92 1.72
CA VAL A 75 7.73 6.23 0.31
C VAL A 75 7.03 7.57 0.14
N LEU A 76 5.99 7.81 0.93
CA LEU A 76 5.17 9.02 0.85
C LEU A 76 5.66 10.08 1.85
N GLY A 77 5.41 11.34 1.51
CA GLY A 77 5.82 12.48 2.30
C GLY A 77 7.27 12.91 2.04
N GLU A 78 7.57 14.17 2.35
CA GLU A 78 8.89 14.76 2.11
C GLU A 78 10.00 14.01 2.85
N HIS A 79 9.73 13.57 4.09
CA HIS A 79 10.67 12.87 4.95
C HIS A 79 10.40 11.36 5.01
N GLY A 80 9.54 10.82 4.13
CA GLY A 80 9.21 9.39 4.11
C GLY A 80 8.41 8.95 5.33
N ARG A 81 7.71 9.85 6.03
CA ARG A 81 6.88 9.50 7.21
C ARG A 81 5.52 8.93 6.81
N GLY A 82 5.29 8.72 5.52
CA GLY A 82 4.14 8.02 5.00
C GLY A 82 2.93 8.92 4.74
N ALA A 83 1.76 8.30 4.64
CA ALA A 83 0.53 8.94 4.18
C ALA A 83 0.07 10.08 5.09
N LEU A 84 0.31 10.01 6.40
CA LEU A 84 -0.04 11.10 7.32
C LEU A 84 0.81 12.35 7.12
N GLU A 85 2.06 12.21 6.67
CA GLU A 85 2.87 13.37 6.27
C GLU A 85 2.43 13.88 4.90
N HIS A 86 2.21 12.98 3.95
CA HIS A 86 1.74 13.33 2.60
C HIS A 86 0.46 14.17 2.61
N PHE A 87 -0.52 13.79 3.44
CA PHE A 87 -1.78 14.52 3.60
C PHE A 87 -1.76 15.55 4.74
N GLN A 88 -0.63 15.73 5.43
CA GLN A 88 -0.47 16.66 6.56
C GLN A 88 -1.51 16.45 7.70
N LEU A 89 -1.85 15.18 7.98
CA LEU A 89 -2.90 14.83 8.93
C LEU A 89 -2.35 14.64 10.36
N ARG A 90 -3.05 15.21 11.34
CA ARG A 90 -2.77 15.05 12.78
C ARG A 90 -4.11 15.02 13.51
N SER A 91 -4.30 14.04 14.39
CA SER A 91 -5.50 13.92 15.23
C SER A 91 -5.24 12.95 16.37
N SER A 92 -5.86 13.18 17.52
CA SER A 92 -5.85 12.22 18.63
C SER A 92 -6.68 10.96 18.33
N GLN A 93 -7.55 10.99 17.32
CA GLN A 93 -8.40 9.87 16.89
C GLN A 93 -7.74 8.98 15.82
N LEU A 94 -6.46 9.24 15.49
CA LEU A 94 -5.68 8.44 14.55
C LEU A 94 -4.89 7.34 15.27
N ILE A 95 -4.96 6.14 14.70
CA ILE A 95 -4.10 5.01 15.02
C ILE A 95 -3.36 4.65 13.74
N TYR A 96 -2.07 4.99 13.69
CA TYR A 96 -1.22 4.74 12.54
C TYR A 96 -0.44 3.45 12.76
N MET A 97 -0.37 2.59 11.78
CA MET A 97 0.46 1.39 11.84
C MET A 97 1.21 1.17 10.54
N GLY A 98 2.33 0.47 10.61
CA GLY A 98 3.12 0.15 9.44
C GLY A 98 4.02 -1.06 9.67
N THR A 99 4.49 -1.65 8.58
CA THR A 99 5.51 -2.70 8.63
C THR A 99 6.90 -2.10 8.43
N LEU A 100 7.88 -2.72 9.08
CA LEU A 100 9.29 -2.42 8.90
C LEU A 100 9.95 -3.34 7.86
N GLY A 101 9.20 -4.31 7.32
CA GLY A 101 9.68 -5.28 6.34
C GLY A 101 9.57 -4.86 4.86
N LYS A 102 9.21 -3.60 4.60
CA LYS A 102 9.08 -3.06 3.23
C LYS A 102 10.14 -1.98 3.00
N ALA A 103 9.74 -0.71 2.88
CA ALA A 103 10.69 0.38 2.60
C ALA A 103 11.79 0.52 3.66
N ALA A 104 11.49 0.20 4.92
CA ALA A 104 12.48 0.19 6.01
C ALA A 104 13.48 -0.98 5.94
N GLY A 105 13.26 -1.99 5.09
CA GLY A 105 14.26 -3.01 4.75
C GLY A 105 14.68 -3.96 5.88
N VAL A 106 13.93 -4.02 6.99
CA VAL A 106 14.24 -4.87 8.15
C VAL A 106 13.07 -5.83 8.44
N SER A 107 12.72 -6.07 9.70
CA SER A 107 11.58 -6.90 10.08
C SER A 107 10.84 -6.27 11.26
N GLY A 108 9.56 -6.59 11.38
CA GLY A 108 8.68 -6.08 12.44
C GLY A 108 7.58 -5.15 11.91
N ALA A 109 6.83 -4.60 12.85
CA ALA A 109 5.76 -3.64 12.63
C ALA A 109 5.66 -2.72 13.84
N PHE A 110 4.99 -1.58 13.69
CA PHE A 110 4.78 -0.62 14.75
C PHE A 110 3.37 -0.05 14.72
N VAL A 111 2.96 0.52 15.85
CA VAL A 111 1.77 1.36 15.99
C VAL A 111 2.21 2.69 16.58
N ALA A 112 1.77 3.78 15.99
CA ALA A 112 1.92 5.14 16.50
C ALA A 112 0.52 5.75 16.66
N ALA A 113 0.22 6.21 17.87
CA ALA A 113 -1.09 6.76 18.23
C ALA A 113 -0.94 7.69 19.43
N HIS A 114 -2.05 8.26 19.89
CA HIS A 114 -2.08 8.96 21.18
C HIS A 114 -1.57 8.06 22.31
N GLU A 115 -0.87 8.63 23.29
CA GLU A 115 -0.22 7.89 24.40
C GLU A 115 -1.17 6.92 25.10
N THR A 116 -2.39 7.35 25.40
CA THR A 116 -3.43 6.49 26.01
C THR A 116 -3.74 5.23 25.19
N VAL A 117 -3.70 5.31 23.85
CA VAL A 117 -3.90 4.15 22.98
C VAL A 117 -2.70 3.23 23.06
N ILE A 118 -1.48 3.79 23.03
CA ILE A 118 -0.24 3.02 23.13
C ILE A 118 -0.16 2.29 24.47
N GLU A 119 -0.42 2.96 25.59
CA GLU A 119 -0.47 2.33 26.91
C GLU A 119 -1.51 1.22 26.97
N THR A 120 -2.71 1.45 26.43
CA THR A 120 -3.75 0.41 26.36
C THR A 120 -3.27 -0.83 25.60
N LEU A 121 -2.58 -0.65 24.48
CA LEU A 121 -2.02 -1.75 23.68
C LEU A 121 -0.91 -2.48 24.43
N VAL A 122 0.01 -1.75 25.07
CA VAL A 122 1.12 -2.34 25.86
C VAL A 122 0.58 -3.20 27.00
N GLN A 123 -0.51 -2.78 27.67
CA GLN A 123 -1.10 -3.50 28.80
C GLN A 123 -2.03 -4.66 28.37
N GLY A 124 -2.63 -4.60 27.17
CA GLY A 124 -3.70 -5.52 26.77
C GLY A 124 -3.42 -6.40 25.55
N ALA A 125 -2.50 -6.03 24.66
CA ALA A 125 -2.30 -6.74 23.40
C ALA A 125 -1.49 -8.02 23.59
N ARG A 126 -2.19 -9.16 23.66
CA ARG A 126 -1.55 -10.48 23.77
C ARG A 126 -0.44 -10.73 22.73
N PRO A 127 -0.58 -10.36 21.44
CA PRO A 127 0.49 -10.55 20.46
C PRO A 127 1.76 -9.73 20.74
N TYR A 128 1.64 -8.65 21.53
CA TYR A 128 2.78 -7.85 21.97
C TYR A 128 3.39 -8.39 23.28
N ILE A 129 2.55 -8.79 24.23
CA ILE A 129 2.98 -9.25 25.58
C ILE A 129 3.59 -10.65 25.54
N TYR A 130 2.98 -11.58 24.79
CA TYR A 130 3.36 -12.99 24.77
C TYR A 130 4.22 -13.35 23.55
N THR A 131 5.25 -12.53 23.30
CA THR A 131 6.25 -12.76 22.25
C THR A 131 7.61 -12.27 22.70
N THR A 132 8.69 -12.79 22.10
CA THR A 132 10.04 -12.30 22.35
C THR A 132 10.23 -10.94 21.67
N ALA A 133 10.86 -10.00 22.38
CA ALA A 133 11.20 -8.69 21.83
C ALA A 133 12.12 -8.83 20.59
N ALA A 134 12.07 -7.82 19.71
CA ALA A 134 12.93 -7.77 18.54
C ALA A 134 14.43 -7.80 18.95
N ALA A 135 15.25 -8.48 18.14
CA ALA A 135 16.69 -8.56 18.41
C ALA A 135 17.33 -7.16 18.40
N PRO A 136 18.22 -6.83 19.35
CA PRO A 136 18.89 -5.52 19.39
C PRO A 136 19.59 -5.13 18.09
N ALA A 137 20.17 -6.10 17.38
CA ALA A 137 20.79 -5.87 16.07
C ALA A 137 19.78 -5.38 15.01
N LEU A 138 18.55 -5.92 15.02
CA LEU A 138 17.48 -5.45 14.13
C LEU A 138 17.01 -4.04 14.51
N ALA A 139 16.92 -3.74 15.81
CA ALA A 139 16.58 -2.41 16.28
C ALA A 139 17.65 -1.37 15.86
N HIS A 140 18.93 -1.73 15.95
CA HIS A 140 20.01 -0.85 15.48
C HIS A 140 19.97 -0.64 13.96
N ALA A 141 19.78 -1.70 13.17
CA ALA A 141 19.61 -1.60 11.73
C ALA A 141 18.40 -0.73 11.34
N LEU A 142 17.30 -0.85 12.10
CA LEU A 142 16.12 -0.01 11.93
C LEU A 142 16.43 1.46 12.15
N LEU A 143 17.14 1.82 13.23
CA LEU A 143 17.48 3.23 13.51
C LEU A 143 18.25 3.84 12.34
N THR A 144 19.26 3.13 11.83
CA THR A 144 20.01 3.57 10.63
C THR A 144 19.11 3.69 9.40
N SER A 145 18.18 2.74 9.20
CA SER A 145 17.21 2.80 8.10
C SER A 145 16.28 4.01 8.20
N LEU A 146 15.81 4.36 9.40
CA LEU A 146 14.97 5.54 9.63
C LEU A 146 15.74 6.84 9.36
N ASP A 147 17.00 6.93 9.77
CA ASP A 147 17.86 8.08 9.48
C ASP A 147 18.07 8.25 7.96
N LEU A 148 18.30 7.14 7.24
CA LEU A 148 18.42 7.16 5.78
C LEU A 148 17.10 7.56 5.10
N ILE A 149 15.96 7.05 5.56
CA ILE A 149 14.64 7.40 5.03
C ILE A 149 14.37 8.91 5.21
N ALA A 150 14.63 9.44 6.39
CA ALA A 150 14.35 10.84 6.71
C ALA A 150 15.36 11.82 6.10
N GLY A 151 16.59 11.37 5.87
CA GLY A 151 17.70 12.18 5.35
C GLY A 151 17.71 12.39 3.84
N GLU A 152 18.83 12.95 3.35
CA GLU A 152 19.04 13.31 1.95
C GLU A 152 19.01 12.11 1.00
N GLU A 153 19.56 10.97 1.44
CA GLU A 153 19.55 9.72 0.68
C GLU A 153 18.11 9.26 0.41
N GLY A 154 17.26 9.24 1.43
CA GLY A 154 15.85 8.89 1.30
C GLY A 154 15.09 9.88 0.42
N ARG A 155 15.37 11.18 0.54
CA ARG A 155 14.78 12.21 -0.34
C ARG A 155 15.15 11.96 -1.80
N THR A 156 16.43 11.73 -2.09
CA THR A 156 16.93 11.43 -3.44
C THR A 156 16.28 10.17 -4.01
N ARG A 157 16.18 9.10 -3.21
CA ARG A 157 15.52 7.84 -3.62
C ARG A 157 14.04 8.03 -3.91
N ARG A 158 13.32 8.81 -3.10
CA ARG A 158 11.89 9.11 -3.34
C ARG A 158 11.69 9.95 -4.60
N ALA A 159 12.54 10.96 -4.82
CA ALA A 159 12.50 11.78 -6.03
C ALA A 159 12.72 10.92 -7.30
N HIS A 160 13.78 10.11 -7.31
CA HIS A 160 14.07 9.19 -8.41
C HIS A 160 12.93 8.20 -8.67
N LEU A 161 12.33 7.66 -7.60
CA LEU A 161 11.17 6.78 -7.72
C LEU A 161 9.95 7.49 -8.34
N GLY A 162 9.73 8.77 -8.01
CA GLY A 162 8.74 9.62 -8.66
C GLY A 162 9.03 9.82 -10.15
N ASP A 163 10.30 10.03 -10.53
CA ASP A 163 10.72 10.15 -11.93
C ASP A 163 10.47 8.86 -12.71
N LEU A 164 10.75 7.69 -12.11
CA LEU A 164 10.45 6.39 -12.72
C LEU A 164 8.95 6.18 -12.92
N VAL A 165 8.11 6.54 -11.94
CA VAL A 165 6.65 6.46 -12.07
C VAL A 165 6.16 7.38 -13.20
N ALA A 166 6.67 8.61 -13.26
CA ALA A 166 6.31 9.56 -14.31
C ALA A 166 6.81 9.13 -15.70
N GLN A 167 7.98 8.50 -15.78
CA GLN A 167 8.50 7.92 -17.02
C GLN A 167 7.64 6.74 -17.47
N LEU A 168 7.25 5.84 -16.55
CA LEU A 168 6.37 4.72 -16.87
C LEU A 168 5.05 5.23 -17.46
N ASP A 169 4.44 6.23 -16.82
CA ASP A 169 3.17 6.82 -17.25
C ASP A 169 3.25 7.41 -18.67
N ARG A 170 4.37 8.06 -19.02
CA ARG A 170 4.58 8.63 -20.36
C ARG A 170 4.93 7.60 -21.44
N SER A 171 5.62 6.52 -21.08
CA SER A 171 6.19 5.57 -22.04
C SER A 171 5.35 4.32 -22.26
N LEU A 172 4.51 3.95 -21.29
CA LEU A 172 3.63 2.80 -21.39
C LEU A 172 2.46 3.12 -22.34
N SER A 173 2.31 2.33 -23.39
CA SER A 173 1.31 2.55 -24.44
C SER A 173 0.57 1.25 -24.71
N LEU A 174 -0.38 0.94 -23.85
CA LEU A 174 -1.21 -0.26 -23.93
C LEU A 174 -2.48 0.01 -24.75
N ARG A 175 -2.83 -0.92 -25.61
CA ARG A 175 -4.05 -0.94 -26.43
C ARG A 175 -5.14 -1.82 -25.83
N HIS A 176 -4.77 -2.95 -25.22
CA HIS A 176 -5.73 -3.94 -24.75
C HIS A 176 -5.77 -4.05 -23.23
N TRP A 177 -4.60 -3.96 -22.60
CA TRP A 177 -4.49 -3.89 -21.15
C TRP A 177 -4.64 -2.46 -20.65
N HIS A 178 -4.95 -2.32 -19.36
CA HIS A 178 -5.11 -1.01 -18.74
C HIS A 178 -4.31 -0.91 -17.44
N ARG A 179 -3.50 0.14 -17.32
CA ARG A 179 -2.83 0.50 -16.06
C ARG A 179 -3.74 1.37 -15.21
N THR A 180 -3.95 1.00 -13.94
CA THR A 180 -4.72 1.86 -13.02
C THR A 180 -3.93 3.12 -12.67
N PRO A 181 -4.62 4.25 -12.40
CA PRO A 181 -3.97 5.43 -11.86
C PRO A 181 -3.30 5.14 -10.52
N SER A 182 -2.00 5.38 -10.42
CA SER A 182 -1.23 5.24 -9.18
C SER A 182 -0.04 6.20 -9.18
N ILE A 183 0.06 6.99 -8.12
CA ILE A 183 1.22 7.85 -7.84
C ILE A 183 2.26 7.16 -6.95
N THR A 184 2.03 5.89 -6.59
CA THR A 184 2.86 5.14 -5.66
C THR A 184 3.81 4.22 -6.42
N PRO A 185 4.79 3.56 -5.79
CA PRO A 185 5.67 2.62 -6.49
C PRO A 185 4.96 1.38 -7.03
N ILE A 186 3.70 1.16 -6.65
CA ILE A 186 2.86 0.04 -7.11
C ILE A 186 2.15 0.49 -8.38
N GLN A 187 2.43 -0.17 -9.49
CA GLN A 187 2.05 0.25 -10.84
C GLN A 187 1.35 -0.91 -11.56
N PRO A 188 0.11 -1.25 -11.22
CA PRO A 188 -0.50 -2.48 -11.71
C PRO A 188 -1.04 -2.32 -13.14
N VAL A 189 -0.88 -3.37 -13.93
CA VAL A 189 -1.43 -3.47 -15.29
C VAL A 189 -2.49 -4.57 -15.31
N ILE A 190 -3.75 -4.19 -15.49
CA ILE A 190 -4.89 -5.10 -15.57
C ILE A 190 -4.86 -5.79 -16.93
N ILE A 191 -4.76 -7.12 -16.87
CA ILE A 191 -4.77 -8.04 -18.02
C ILE A 191 -6.17 -8.63 -18.20
N GLY A 192 -6.87 -8.88 -17.09
CA GLY A 192 -8.22 -9.46 -17.05
C GLY A 192 -8.20 -10.96 -16.78
N GLY A 193 -7.84 -11.76 -17.79
CA GLY A 193 -7.88 -13.23 -17.72
C GLY A 193 -6.71 -13.86 -16.95
N ASN A 194 -6.99 -14.90 -16.15
CA ASN A 194 -5.97 -15.59 -15.35
C ASN A 194 -4.87 -16.25 -16.20
N LEU A 195 -5.26 -16.95 -17.28
CA LEU A 195 -4.31 -17.65 -18.14
C LEU A 195 -3.40 -16.66 -18.87
N GLN A 196 -3.99 -15.58 -19.40
CA GLN A 196 -3.24 -14.52 -20.06
C GLN A 196 -2.26 -13.85 -19.09
N ALA A 197 -2.70 -13.48 -17.89
CA ALA A 197 -1.80 -12.87 -16.89
C ALA A 197 -0.61 -13.76 -16.53
N LEU A 198 -0.83 -15.08 -16.38
CA LEU A 198 0.24 -16.04 -16.11
C LEU A 198 1.18 -16.23 -17.31
N ALA A 199 0.63 -16.31 -18.52
CA ALA A 199 1.41 -16.43 -19.75
C ALA A 199 2.29 -15.18 -19.96
N THR A 200 1.73 -13.98 -19.75
CA THR A 200 2.48 -12.72 -19.83
C THR A 200 3.59 -12.66 -18.77
N ALA A 201 3.30 -13.04 -17.51
CA ALA A 201 4.32 -13.08 -16.47
C ALA A 201 5.45 -14.08 -16.81
N ALA A 202 5.13 -15.24 -17.37
CA ALA A 202 6.13 -16.21 -17.82
C ALA A 202 6.94 -15.70 -19.02
N ALA A 203 6.32 -14.98 -19.96
CA ALA A 203 7.01 -14.37 -21.09
C ALA A 203 7.98 -13.26 -20.65
N LEU A 204 7.58 -12.45 -19.67
CA LEU A 204 8.46 -11.46 -19.03
C LEU A 204 9.63 -12.16 -18.31
N ASP A 205 9.37 -13.22 -17.57
CA ASP A 205 10.40 -13.99 -16.87
C ASP A 205 11.43 -14.62 -17.83
N ALA A 206 10.97 -15.15 -18.97
CA ALA A 206 11.83 -15.65 -20.05
C ALA A 206 12.72 -14.55 -20.66
N GLN A 207 12.27 -13.29 -20.59
CA GLN A 207 13.04 -12.11 -20.96
C GLN A 207 13.90 -11.58 -19.80
N GLY A 208 13.95 -12.25 -18.65
CA GLY A 208 14.69 -11.84 -17.46
C GLY A 208 14.04 -10.69 -16.66
N LEU A 209 12.72 -10.52 -16.79
CA LEU A 209 11.92 -9.53 -16.07
C LEU A 209 10.94 -10.23 -15.13
N TRP A 210 11.23 -10.23 -13.83
CA TRP A 210 10.34 -10.84 -12.86
C TRP A 210 9.20 -9.88 -12.44
N VAL A 211 8.01 -10.10 -13.00
CA VAL A 211 6.80 -9.33 -12.68
C VAL A 211 5.67 -10.29 -12.29
N PRO A 212 5.25 -10.32 -11.01
CA PRO A 212 4.27 -11.31 -10.55
C PRO A 212 2.87 -11.03 -11.10
N ALA A 213 2.22 -12.10 -11.58
CA ALA A 213 0.79 -12.10 -11.88
C ALA A 213 -0.03 -12.31 -10.60
N ILE A 214 -0.98 -11.42 -10.36
CA ILE A 214 -1.97 -11.50 -9.28
C ILE A 214 -3.32 -11.90 -9.87
N ARG A 215 -3.98 -12.86 -9.21
CA ARG A 215 -5.24 -13.46 -9.63
C ARG A 215 -6.20 -13.63 -8.45
N PRO A 216 -7.49 -13.89 -8.68
CA PRO A 216 -8.42 -14.26 -7.61
C PRO A 216 -7.87 -15.41 -6.75
N PRO A 217 -8.14 -15.41 -5.42
CA PRO A 217 -9.06 -14.52 -4.70
C PRO A 217 -8.44 -13.17 -4.27
N THR A 218 -7.18 -12.89 -4.59
CA THR A 218 -6.49 -11.67 -4.14
C THR A 218 -7.04 -10.40 -4.81
N VAL A 219 -7.53 -10.52 -6.05
CA VAL A 219 -8.19 -9.47 -6.81
C VAL A 219 -9.55 -9.98 -7.33
N PRO A 220 -10.51 -9.10 -7.64
CA PRO A 220 -11.81 -9.51 -8.17
C PRO A 220 -11.71 -10.38 -9.44
N PRO A 221 -12.64 -11.33 -9.65
CA PRO A 221 -12.73 -12.10 -10.90
C PRO A 221 -12.71 -11.20 -12.15
N GLY A 222 -11.97 -11.61 -13.18
CA GLY A 222 -11.84 -10.84 -14.42
C GLY A 222 -10.92 -9.61 -14.31
N THR A 223 -10.20 -9.44 -13.20
CA THR A 223 -9.24 -8.33 -13.01
C THR A 223 -7.82 -8.81 -12.68
N ALA A 224 -7.45 -10.00 -13.17
CA ALA A 224 -6.08 -10.49 -13.05
C ALA A 224 -5.11 -9.48 -13.64
N ARG A 225 -3.94 -9.32 -13.02
CA ARG A 225 -3.06 -8.19 -13.30
C ARG A 225 -1.60 -8.54 -13.09
N LEU A 226 -0.72 -7.84 -13.79
CA LEU A 226 0.68 -7.78 -13.45
C LEU A 226 0.88 -6.71 -12.37
N ARG A 227 1.51 -7.08 -11.25
CA ARG A 227 1.78 -6.15 -10.16
C ARG A 227 3.22 -5.69 -10.23
N ILE A 228 3.45 -4.61 -10.97
CA ILE A 228 4.78 -3.98 -11.07
C ILE A 228 5.02 -3.19 -9.78
N THR A 229 6.18 -3.40 -9.17
CA THR A 229 6.66 -2.60 -8.03
C THR A 229 8.00 -1.99 -8.37
N LEU A 230 8.01 -0.67 -8.54
CA LEU A 230 9.22 0.09 -8.78
C LEU A 230 10.01 0.25 -7.47
N SER A 231 11.32 0.30 -7.60
CA SER A 231 12.27 0.52 -6.53
C SER A 231 13.21 1.65 -6.94
N ALA A 232 13.71 2.42 -5.98
CA ALA A 232 14.74 3.42 -6.25
C ALA A 232 16.06 2.79 -6.77
N ALA A 233 16.22 1.46 -6.67
CA ALA A 233 17.33 0.74 -7.26
C ALA A 233 17.18 0.50 -8.78
N HIS A 234 15.97 0.63 -9.34
CA HIS A 234 15.78 0.50 -10.78
C HIS A 234 16.33 1.72 -11.51
N THR A 235 16.95 1.49 -12.67
CA THR A 235 17.41 2.54 -13.56
C THR A 235 16.36 2.88 -14.61
N GLY A 236 16.52 4.01 -15.30
CA GLY A 236 15.69 4.32 -16.47
C GLY A 236 15.82 3.30 -17.60
N GLN A 237 16.94 2.56 -17.68
CA GLN A 237 17.14 1.49 -18.66
C GLN A 237 16.34 0.23 -18.29
N ASP A 238 16.31 -0.14 -17.01
CA ASP A 238 15.47 -1.25 -16.53
C ASP A 238 13.99 -0.96 -16.85
N LEU A 239 13.56 0.28 -16.60
CA LEU A 239 12.20 0.71 -16.89
C LEU A 239 11.91 0.70 -18.40
N ALA A 240 12.83 1.20 -19.23
CA ALA A 240 12.66 1.19 -20.69
C ALA A 240 12.55 -0.24 -21.24
N ARG A 241 13.34 -1.19 -20.71
CA ARG A 241 13.26 -2.60 -21.07
C ARG A 241 11.91 -3.20 -20.67
N LEU A 242 11.45 -2.95 -19.45
CA LEU A 242 10.12 -3.38 -18.99
C LEU A 242 8.99 -2.84 -19.87
N VAL A 243 9.01 -1.53 -20.16
CA VAL A 243 7.99 -0.88 -21.00
C VAL A 243 7.99 -1.46 -22.41
N GLY A 244 9.16 -1.66 -23.01
CA GLY A 244 9.28 -2.29 -24.33
C GLY A 244 8.63 -3.67 -24.36
N SER A 245 8.97 -4.53 -23.39
CA SER A 245 8.40 -5.87 -23.28
C SER A 245 6.88 -5.85 -23.07
N LEU A 246 6.37 -4.95 -22.21
CA LEU A 246 4.93 -4.85 -21.96
C LEU A 246 4.16 -4.37 -23.21
N ASN A 247 4.66 -3.34 -23.90
CA ASN A 247 4.03 -2.84 -25.12
C ASN A 247 4.03 -3.92 -26.22
N THR A 248 5.11 -4.69 -26.38
CA THR A 248 5.16 -5.80 -27.35
C THR A 248 4.14 -6.89 -27.00
N LEU A 249 4.16 -7.38 -25.77
CA LEU A 249 3.28 -8.48 -25.34
C LEU A 249 1.80 -8.10 -25.36
N ASP A 250 1.45 -6.84 -25.09
CA ASP A 250 0.07 -6.36 -25.18
C ASP A 250 -0.46 -6.42 -26.62
N ASN A 251 0.38 -6.13 -27.62
CA ASN A 251 0.00 -6.24 -29.04
C ASN A 251 -0.07 -7.71 -29.50
N GLU A 252 0.90 -8.55 -29.12
CA GLU A 252 0.95 -9.96 -29.52
C GLU A 252 -0.22 -10.78 -28.96
N ALA A 253 -0.69 -10.44 -27.75
CA ALA A 253 -1.74 -11.20 -27.08
C ALA A 253 -3.12 -11.17 -27.79
N PHE A 254 -3.27 -10.34 -28.82
CA PHE A 254 -4.51 -10.20 -29.61
C PHE A 254 -4.33 -10.48 -31.12
N ASP A 255 -3.11 -10.63 -31.63
CA ASP A 255 -2.88 -11.04 -33.03
C ASP A 255 -3.05 -12.56 -33.24
N ASP A 256 -3.02 -13.35 -32.15
CA ASP A 256 -3.21 -14.81 -32.15
C ASP A 256 -4.66 -15.27 -31.83
N SER A 257 -5.63 -14.34 -31.78
CA SER A 257 -7.07 -14.62 -31.56
C SER A 257 -7.94 -14.34 -32.78
#